data_AF-A0A9N9GF61-F1
#
_entry.id   AF-A0A9N9GF61-F1
#
_cell.length_a   1.000
_cell.length_b   1.000
_cell.length_c   1.000
_cell.angle_alpha   90.00
_cell.angle_beta   90.00
_cell.angle_gamma   90.00
#
_symmetry.space_group_name_H-M   'P 1'
#
loop_
_entity.id
_entity.type
_entity.pdbx_description
1 polymer ?
#
loop_
_entity_poly.entity_id
_entity_poly.type
_entity_poly.pdbx_seq_one_letter_code
_entity_poly.pdbx_strand_id
1 'polypeptide(L)'
;MEFNESPLFLQMNPFEMVTSKNLPITVYESIIDIIEGQAHTLFIKSQYKIETGEAERIAVDHVAHTTLGEGGEGSSQETPVDHDILRQIAGLCNRMPTIDSTDFKQEFLTEYNDVLLTTYLATITKGTNSINETSSTLRIVPTDLEDEAVTNSIKAFLISEPIIIY
;
A
#
# COMPACT_ATOMS: atom_id res chain seq x y z
N MET A 1 -25.02 -24.29 -16.18
CA MET A 1 -23.82 -23.45 -16.27
C MET A 1 -23.96 -22.65 -17.55
N GLU A 2 -24.12 -21.35 -17.41
CA GLU A 2 -24.21 -20.40 -18.53
C GLU A 2 -22.77 -20.13 -18.99
N PHE A 3 -22.45 -20.43 -20.24
CA PHE A 3 -21.11 -20.24 -20.77
C PHE A 3 -20.92 -18.76 -21.12
N ASN A 4 -19.74 -18.22 -20.84
CA ASN A 4 -19.38 -16.87 -21.25
C ASN A 4 -19.36 -16.78 -22.78
N GLU A 5 -20.11 -15.83 -23.34
CA GLU A 5 -20.20 -15.58 -24.79
C GLU A 5 -18.92 -14.97 -25.38
N SER A 6 -18.03 -14.43 -24.53
CA SER A 6 -16.75 -13.80 -24.92
C SER A 6 -15.58 -14.33 -24.07
N PRO A 7 -15.11 -15.57 -24.29
CA PRO A 7 -13.99 -16.13 -23.53
C PRO A 7 -12.66 -15.48 -23.92
N LEU A 8 -11.80 -15.25 -22.93
CA LEU A 8 -10.40 -14.89 -23.16
C LEU A 8 -9.55 -16.16 -23.26
N PHE A 9 -8.60 -16.16 -24.20
CA PHE A 9 -7.66 -17.26 -24.35
C PHE A 9 -6.30 -16.83 -23.78
N LEU A 10 -5.82 -17.55 -22.77
CA LEU A 10 -4.53 -17.29 -22.13
C LEU A 10 -3.54 -18.40 -22.52
N GLN A 11 -2.42 -18.01 -23.12
CA GLN A 11 -1.33 -18.89 -23.45
C GLN A 11 -0.14 -18.58 -22.56
N MET A 12 0.36 -19.60 -21.84
CA MET A 12 1.62 -19.53 -21.09
C MET A 12 2.70 -20.25 -21.88
N ASN A 13 3.87 -19.62 -22.05
CA ASN A 13 5.02 -20.27 -22.66
C ASN A 13 6.11 -20.53 -21.59
N PRO A 14 6.17 -21.74 -21.00
CA PRO A 14 7.10 -22.03 -19.90
C PRO A 14 8.59 -21.94 -20.31
N PHE A 15 8.89 -21.91 -21.61
CA PHE A 15 10.25 -21.86 -22.12
C PHE A 15 10.79 -20.43 -22.33
N GLU A 16 9.93 -19.40 -22.32
CA GLU A 16 10.33 -17.99 -22.48
C GLU A 16 10.76 -17.31 -21.16
N MET A 17 10.66 -18.04 -20.04
CA MET A 17 10.88 -17.52 -18.69
C MET A 17 12.34 -17.11 -18.40
N VAL A 18 13.29 -17.56 -19.22
CA VAL A 18 14.75 -17.35 -19.00
C VAL A 18 15.28 -16.11 -19.74
N THR A 19 14.57 -15.62 -20.76
CA THR A 19 15.08 -14.59 -21.69
C THR A 19 14.37 -13.24 -21.56
N SER A 20 13.16 -13.19 -21.02
CA SER A 20 12.38 -11.95 -20.97
C SER A 20 12.12 -11.48 -19.54
N LYS A 21 12.26 -10.16 -19.30
CA LYS A 21 11.89 -9.50 -18.03
C LYS A 21 10.38 -9.42 -17.81
N ASN A 22 9.57 -10.00 -18.70
CA ASN A 22 8.12 -9.95 -18.69
C ASN A 22 7.56 -11.33 -18.31
N LEU A 23 6.34 -11.36 -17.76
CA LEU A 23 5.67 -12.63 -17.47
C LEU A 23 5.47 -13.42 -18.77
N PRO A 24 5.70 -14.75 -18.77
CA PRO A 24 5.62 -15.59 -19.97
C PRO A 24 4.17 -15.94 -20.33
N ILE A 25 3.29 -14.95 -20.32
CA ILE A 25 1.87 -15.06 -20.62
C ILE A 25 1.50 -14.14 -21.79
N THR A 26 0.64 -14.65 -22.67
CA THR A 26 -0.01 -13.87 -23.73
C THR A 26 -1.51 -14.09 -23.65
N VAL A 27 -2.26 -13.00 -23.64
CA VAL A 27 -3.73 -13.02 -23.62
C VAL A 27 -4.23 -12.73 -25.03
N TYR A 28 -5.26 -13.44 -25.45
CA TYR A 28 -5.93 -13.24 -26.73
C TYR A 28 -7.43 -13.06 -26.50
N GLU A 29 -8.03 -12.18 -27.30
CA GLU A 29 -9.49 -12.03 -27.40
C GLU A 29 -9.98 -12.65 -28.72
N SER A 30 -11.14 -13.29 -28.67
CA SER A 30 -11.79 -13.83 -29.86
C SER A 30 -12.58 -12.74 -30.58
N ILE A 31 -12.26 -12.50 -31.84
CA ILE A 31 -13.02 -11.61 -32.73
C ILE A 31 -13.60 -12.43 -33.86
N ILE A 32 -14.83 -12.12 -34.26
CA ILE A 32 -15.46 -12.69 -35.45
C ILE A 32 -15.21 -11.72 -36.60
N ASP A 33 -14.51 -12.19 -37.64
CA ASP A 33 -14.25 -11.42 -38.86
C ASP A 33 -14.72 -12.19 -40.10
N ILE A 34 -15.11 -11.50 -41.17
CA ILE A 34 -15.61 -12.13 -42.39
C ILE A 34 -14.48 -12.15 -43.42
N ILE A 35 -13.96 -13.35 -43.70
CA ILE A 35 -12.90 -13.57 -44.70
C ILE A 35 -13.51 -14.41 -45.82
N GLU A 36 -13.44 -13.92 -47.06
CA GLU A 36 -14.00 -14.60 -48.25
C GLU A 36 -15.51 -14.95 -48.15
N GLY A 37 -16.28 -14.13 -47.42
CA GLY A 37 -17.72 -14.33 -47.26
C GLY A 37 -18.10 -15.37 -46.21
N GLN A 38 -17.14 -15.96 -45.49
CA GLN A 38 -17.39 -16.81 -44.33
C GLN A 38 -16.94 -16.12 -43.03
N ALA A 39 -17.74 -16.27 -41.98
CA ALA A 39 -17.40 -15.78 -40.65
C ALA A 39 -16.34 -16.71 -40.01
N HIS A 40 -15.19 -16.13 -39.66
CA HIS A 40 -14.09 -16.80 -39.00
C HIS A 40 -13.84 -16.21 -37.61
N THR A 41 -13.59 -17.06 -36.63
CA THR A 41 -13.11 -16.63 -35.31
C THR A 41 -11.59 -16.51 -35.34
N LEU A 42 -11.10 -15.29 -35.13
CA LEU A 42 -9.68 -14.95 -35.01
C LEU A 42 -9.33 -14.67 -33.55
N PHE A 43 -8.08 -14.89 -33.19
CA PHE A 43 -7.54 -14.53 -31.88
C PHE A 43 -6.54 -13.39 -32.05
N ILE A 44 -6.86 -12.24 -31.47
CA ILE A 44 -5.94 -11.09 -31.49
C ILE A 44 -5.26 -10.95 -30.13
N LYS A 45 -3.96 -10.65 -30.12
CA LYS A 45 -3.19 -10.46 -28.90
C LYS A 45 -3.69 -9.21 -28.17
N SER A 46 -4.15 -9.40 -26.94
CA SER A 46 -4.64 -8.34 -26.07
C SER A 46 -3.57 -7.91 -25.07
N GLN A 47 -3.60 -6.63 -24.71
CA GLN A 47 -2.74 -6.10 -23.65
C GLN A 47 -3.30 -6.51 -22.29
N TYR A 48 -2.42 -6.82 -21.34
CA TYR A 48 -2.83 -7.12 -19.97
C TYR A 48 -2.09 -6.22 -19.00
N LYS A 49 -2.75 -5.93 -17.88
CA LYS A 49 -2.16 -5.30 -16.71
C LYS A 49 -2.46 -6.21 -15.53
N ILE A 50 -1.44 -6.49 -14.73
CA ILE A 50 -1.64 -7.20 -13.47
C ILE A 50 -2.12 -6.16 -12.45
N GLU A 51 -3.35 -6.34 -11.97
CA GLU A 51 -3.89 -5.56 -10.87
C GLU A 51 -3.99 -6.47 -9.66
N THR A 52 -3.42 -6.03 -8.54
CA THR A 52 -3.49 -6.74 -7.27
C THR A 52 -4.17 -5.83 -6.25
N GLY A 53 -5.06 -6.40 -5.45
CA GLY A 53 -5.58 -5.71 -4.27
C GLY A 53 -4.51 -5.59 -3.18
N GLU A 54 -4.75 -4.78 -2.14
CA GLU A 54 -3.78 -4.55 -1.05
C GLU A 54 -3.36 -5.86 -0.36
N ALA A 55 -4.33 -6.69 0.00
CA ALA A 55 -4.07 -7.98 0.65
C ALA A 55 -3.32 -8.96 -0.28
N GLU A 56 -3.66 -8.99 -1.57
CA GLU A 56 -2.98 -9.83 -2.56
C GLU A 56 -1.53 -9.38 -2.77
N ARG A 57 -1.29 -8.06 -2.86
CA ARG A 57 0.06 -7.50 -3.00
C ARG A 57 0.96 -7.93 -1.86
N ILE A 58 0.48 -7.83 -0.62
CA ILE A 58 1.22 -8.26 0.58
C ILE A 58 1.49 -9.77 0.55
N ALA A 59 0.49 -10.57 0.17
CA ALA A 59 0.64 -12.02 0.11
C ALA A 59 1.67 -12.46 -0.93
N VAL A 60 1.64 -11.85 -2.13
CA VAL A 60 2.58 -12.13 -3.22
C VAL A 60 3.99 -11.70 -2.84
N ASP A 61 4.15 -10.53 -2.24
CA ASP A 61 5.43 -9.98 -1.78
C ASP A 61 6.13 -10.92 -0.77
N HIS A 62 5.38 -11.40 0.22
CA HIS A 62 5.87 -12.33 1.24
C HIS A 62 6.43 -13.63 0.63
N VAL A 63 5.73 -14.19 -0.36
CA VAL A 63 6.14 -15.42 -1.07
C VAL A 63 7.36 -15.15 -1.96
N ALA A 64 7.41 -14.01 -2.65
CA ALA A 64 8.51 -13.65 -3.54
C ALA A 64 9.83 -13.45 -2.77
N HIS A 65 9.78 -12.77 -1.63
CA HIS A 65 10.97 -12.44 -0.83
C HIS A 65 11.62 -13.62 -0.12
N THR A 66 10.91 -14.73 0.07
CA THR A 66 11.46 -15.92 0.74
C THR A 66 12.51 -16.67 -0.13
N THR A 67 12.70 -16.28 -1.40
CA THR A 67 13.55 -17.00 -2.36
C THR A 67 14.80 -16.27 -2.84
N LEU A 68 15.05 -15.02 -2.42
CA LEU A 68 16.16 -14.21 -2.92
C LEU A 68 17.07 -13.78 -1.77
N GLY A 69 18.16 -14.51 -1.58
CA GLY A 69 19.33 -14.03 -0.85
C GLY A 69 19.89 -12.78 -1.53
N GLU A 70 20.31 -11.81 -0.71
CA GLU A 70 20.90 -10.53 -1.10
C GLU A 70 22.07 -10.71 -2.08
N GLY A 71 22.02 -10.01 -3.21
CA GLY A 71 23.19 -9.85 -4.08
C GLY A 71 22.85 -9.40 -5.50
N GLY A 72 23.36 -8.23 -5.90
CA GLY A 72 23.43 -7.86 -7.31
C GLY A 72 23.53 -6.35 -7.57
N GLU A 73 24.71 -5.78 -7.34
CA GLU A 73 25.08 -4.42 -7.76
C GLU A 73 24.98 -4.26 -9.29
N GLY A 74 24.40 -3.16 -9.73
CA GLY A 74 24.20 -2.83 -11.14
C GLY A 74 25.50 -2.46 -11.85
N SER A 75 25.87 -3.24 -12.86
CA SER A 75 26.89 -2.85 -13.83
C SER A 75 26.25 -1.93 -14.87
N SER A 76 26.64 -0.66 -14.88
CA SER A 76 26.31 0.30 -15.95
C SER A 76 26.93 -0.17 -17.27
N GLN A 77 26.12 -0.75 -18.15
CA GLN A 77 26.46 -0.92 -19.56
C GLN A 77 26.06 0.35 -20.31
N GLU A 78 27.03 1.02 -20.94
CA GLU A 78 26.80 2.15 -21.85
C GLU A 78 26.11 1.64 -23.12
N THR A 79 24.78 1.70 -23.13
CA THR A 79 23.97 1.49 -24.34
C THR A 79 23.92 2.77 -25.18
N PRO A 80 23.88 2.66 -26.52
CA PRO A 80 23.72 3.81 -27.42
C PRO A 80 22.49 4.67 -27.04
N VAL A 81 22.64 6.00 -27.10
CA VAL A 81 21.58 6.94 -26.70
C VAL A 81 20.39 6.86 -27.65
N ASP A 82 19.25 6.40 -27.14
CA ASP A 82 17.97 6.40 -27.86
C ASP A 82 17.21 7.72 -27.58
N HIS A 83 17.08 8.54 -28.61
CA HIS A 83 16.40 9.84 -28.53
C HIS A 83 14.87 9.74 -28.42
N ASP A 84 14.25 8.62 -28.79
CA ASP A 84 12.82 8.41 -28.59
C ASP A 84 12.52 8.18 -27.11
N ILE A 85 13.38 7.43 -26.42
CA ILE A 85 13.31 7.23 -24.97
C ILE A 85 13.53 8.57 -24.25
N LEU A 86 14.54 9.35 -24.65
CA LEU A 86 14.78 10.68 -24.06
C LEU A 86 13.59 11.63 -24.26
N ARG A 87 12.92 11.59 -25.41
CA ARG A 87 11.71 12.39 -25.66
C ARG A 87 10.54 11.95 -24.78
N GLN A 88 10.37 10.64 -24.58
CA GLN A 88 9.36 10.11 -23.66
C GLN A 88 9.64 10.50 -22.22
N ILE A 89 10.90 10.38 -21.76
CA ILE A 89 11.35 10.82 -20.44
C ILE A 89 11.10 12.32 -20.27
N ALA A 90 11.48 13.16 -21.24
CA ALA A 90 11.21 14.59 -21.18
C ALA A 90 9.69 14.88 -21.13
N GLY A 91 8.89 14.15 -21.89
CA GLY A 91 7.42 14.24 -21.86
C GLY A 91 6.80 13.78 -20.53
N LEU A 92 7.47 12.89 -19.81
CA LEU A 92 7.08 12.44 -18.47
C LEU A 92 7.49 13.46 -17.40
N CYS A 93 8.74 13.94 -17.46
CA CYS A 93 9.26 14.97 -16.55
C CYS A 93 8.45 16.26 -16.66
N ASN A 94 8.07 16.66 -17.87
CA ASN A 94 7.22 17.84 -18.10
C ASN A 94 5.76 17.64 -17.69
N ARG A 95 5.35 16.39 -17.37
CA ARG A 95 4.05 16.06 -16.79
C ARG A 95 4.09 15.91 -15.27
N MET A 96 5.26 16.04 -14.64
CA MET A 96 5.36 16.20 -13.18
C MET A 96 5.50 17.70 -12.89
N PRO A 97 4.72 18.33 -12.00
CA PRO A 97 3.79 17.79 -10.99
C PRO A 97 2.32 17.86 -11.46
N THR A 98 1.60 16.74 -11.37
CA THR A 98 0.19 16.60 -11.77
C THR A 98 -0.83 17.07 -10.74
N ILE A 99 -0.41 17.67 -9.62
CA ILE A 99 -1.27 18.03 -8.49
C ILE A 99 -0.77 19.32 -7.82
N ASP A 100 -0.93 20.42 -8.54
CA ASP A 100 -0.68 21.78 -8.02
C ASP A 100 -1.94 22.65 -8.08
N SER A 101 -3.13 22.04 -7.97
CA SER A 101 -4.38 22.79 -7.82
C SER A 101 -4.56 23.27 -6.37
N THR A 102 -5.19 24.44 -6.22
CA THR A 102 -5.54 24.99 -4.90
C THR A 102 -6.56 24.11 -4.18
N ASP A 103 -7.49 23.52 -4.93
CA ASP A 103 -8.53 22.64 -4.39
C ASP A 103 -7.93 21.35 -3.82
N PHE A 104 -6.96 20.75 -4.52
CA PHE A 104 -6.23 19.60 -4.01
C PHE A 104 -5.47 19.93 -2.73
N LYS A 105 -4.80 21.09 -2.65
CA LYS A 105 -4.08 21.50 -1.44
C LYS A 105 -5.02 21.67 -0.25
N GLN A 106 -6.22 22.18 -0.47
CA GLN A 106 -7.22 22.33 0.59
C GLN A 106 -7.75 20.97 1.06
N GLU A 107 -8.12 20.09 0.13
CA GLU A 107 -8.55 18.71 0.46
C GLU A 107 -7.43 17.94 1.17
N PHE A 108 -6.20 18.01 0.65
CA PHE A 108 -5.03 17.37 1.25
C PHE A 108 -4.76 17.85 2.67
N LEU A 109 -4.79 19.17 2.91
CA LEU A 109 -4.58 19.72 4.26
C LEU A 109 -5.70 19.34 5.22
N THR A 110 -6.94 19.25 4.72
CA THR A 110 -8.07 18.81 5.53
C THR A 110 -7.89 17.35 5.94
N GLU A 111 -7.63 16.46 4.98
CA GLU A 111 -7.41 15.03 5.23
C GLU A 111 -6.18 14.80 6.12
N TYR A 112 -5.08 15.53 5.89
CA TYR A 112 -3.87 15.46 6.71
C TYR A 112 -4.16 15.80 8.18
N ASN A 113 -4.87 16.90 8.43
CA ASN A 113 -5.22 17.30 9.78
C ASN A 113 -6.14 16.26 10.45
N ASP A 114 -7.12 15.72 9.71
CA ASP A 114 -8.03 14.70 10.23
C ASP A 114 -7.31 13.39 10.60
N VAL A 115 -6.40 12.92 9.75
CA VAL A 115 -5.58 11.73 10.02
C VAL A 115 -4.67 11.97 11.22
N LEU A 116 -4.04 13.14 11.33
CA LEU A 116 -3.19 13.48 12.48
C LEU A 116 -3.98 13.52 13.78
N LEU A 117 -5.13 14.19 13.80
CA LEU A 117 -5.98 14.29 14.98
C LEU A 117 -6.49 12.91 15.41
N THR A 118 -6.94 12.11 14.45
CA THR A 118 -7.39 10.73 14.69
C THR A 118 -6.26 9.87 15.25
N THR A 119 -5.06 9.97 14.69
CA THR A 119 -3.87 9.22 15.14
C THR A 119 -3.45 9.66 16.54
N TYR A 120 -3.50 10.96 16.83
CA TYR A 120 -3.16 11.51 18.14
C TYR A 120 -4.14 11.04 19.21
N LEU A 121 -5.45 11.12 18.95
CA LEU A 121 -6.49 10.60 19.85
C LEU A 121 -6.37 9.08 20.05
N ALA A 122 -6.07 8.33 19.00
CA ALA A 122 -5.82 6.89 19.11
C ALA A 122 -4.61 6.59 20.01
N THR A 123 -3.55 7.37 19.90
CA THR A 123 -2.35 7.25 20.73
C THR A 123 -2.65 7.55 22.19
N ILE A 124 -3.41 8.63 22.47
CA ILE A 124 -3.87 8.96 23.82
C ILE A 124 -4.78 7.85 24.36
N THR A 125 -5.73 7.37 23.57
CA THR A 125 -6.66 6.29 23.98
C THR A 125 -5.88 5.03 24.35
N LYS A 126 -4.89 4.66 23.53
CA LYS A 126 -3.99 3.54 23.82
C LYS A 126 -3.19 3.77 25.10
N GLY A 127 -2.64 4.96 25.29
CA GLY A 127 -1.92 5.35 26.51
C GLY A 127 -2.78 5.27 27.77
N THR A 128 -4.02 5.80 27.72
CA THR A 128 -4.98 5.72 28.82
C THR A 128 -5.37 4.27 29.13
N ASN A 129 -5.54 3.43 28.11
CA ASN A 129 -5.80 2.00 28.32
C ASN A 129 -4.62 1.32 29.03
N SER A 130 -3.37 1.55 28.58
CA SER A 130 -2.18 1.07 29.29
C SER A 130 -2.09 1.57 30.74
N ILE A 131 -2.46 2.83 31.00
CA ILE A 131 -2.51 3.40 32.36
C ILE A 131 -3.58 2.70 33.20
N ASN A 132 -4.76 2.44 32.64
CA ASN A 132 -5.84 1.79 33.36
C ASN A 132 -5.49 0.32 33.71
N GLU A 133 -4.83 -0.40 32.80
CA GLU A 133 -4.32 -1.75 33.06
C GLU A 133 -3.29 -1.77 34.21
N THR A 134 -2.35 -0.82 34.23
CA THR A 134 -1.37 -0.72 35.33
C THR A 134 -2.02 -0.26 36.64
N SER A 135 -2.98 0.68 36.60
CA SER A 135 -3.72 1.14 37.77
C SER A 135 -4.57 0.04 38.39
N SER A 136 -5.27 -0.75 37.58
CA SER A 136 -6.04 -1.91 38.05
C SER A 136 -5.15 -2.97 38.67
N THR A 137 -3.99 -3.26 38.07
CA THR A 137 -2.99 -4.17 38.63
C THR A 137 -2.46 -3.66 39.97
N LEU A 138 -2.12 -2.37 40.08
CA LEU A 138 -1.68 -1.74 41.34
C LEU A 138 -2.76 -1.83 42.42
N ARG A 139 -4.03 -1.59 42.07
CA ARG A 139 -5.16 -1.66 43.02
C ARG A 139 -5.36 -3.06 43.59
N ILE A 140 -4.99 -4.11 42.86
CA ILE A 140 -5.09 -5.49 43.32
C ILE A 140 -3.93 -5.87 44.25
N VAL A 141 -2.79 -5.18 44.17
CA VAL A 141 -1.71 -5.31 45.15
C VAL A 141 -2.21 -4.67 46.45
N PRO A 142 -2.39 -5.43 47.55
CA PRO A 142 -2.69 -4.82 48.82
C PRO A 142 -1.53 -3.88 49.16
N THR A 143 -1.80 -2.59 49.31
CA THR A 143 -0.90 -1.68 50.03
C THR A 143 -0.99 -2.07 51.50
N ASP A 144 -0.44 -3.23 51.83
CA ASP A 144 -0.17 -3.66 53.20
C ASP A 144 1.00 -2.80 53.66
N LEU A 145 0.67 -1.59 54.12
CA LEU A 145 1.32 -0.82 55.18
C LEU A 145 0.70 0.58 55.18
N GLU A 146 -0.02 0.85 56.25
CA GLU A 146 -0.59 2.15 56.61
C GLU A 146 0.53 3.21 56.69
N ASP A 147 0.79 3.91 55.60
CA ASP A 147 1.49 5.19 55.64
C ASP A 147 0.54 6.29 55.16
N GLU A 148 -0.26 6.78 56.11
CA GLU A 148 -1.17 7.92 55.99
C GLU A 148 -0.43 9.16 55.41
N ALA A 149 0.89 9.25 55.62
CA ALA A 149 1.76 10.26 55.06
C ALA A 149 1.87 10.18 53.52
N VAL A 150 2.05 9.00 52.95
CA VAL A 150 2.18 8.82 51.50
C VAL A 150 0.85 9.10 50.80
N THR A 151 -0.25 8.67 51.42
CA THR A 151 -1.60 8.94 50.89
C THR A 151 -1.93 10.43 50.91
N ASN A 152 -1.54 11.16 51.96
CA ASN A 152 -1.73 12.61 52.03
C ASN A 152 -0.81 13.37 51.07
N SER A 153 0.43 12.91 50.84
CA SER A 153 1.33 13.50 49.83
C SER A 153 0.82 13.30 48.39
N ILE A 154 0.27 12.12 48.07
CA ILE A 154 -0.31 11.86 46.74
C ILE A 154 -1.59 12.68 46.53
N LYS A 155 -2.45 12.79 47.53
CA LYS A 155 -3.65 13.65 47.47
C LYS A 155 -3.28 15.13 47.29
N ALA A 156 -2.24 15.61 47.98
CA ALA A 156 -1.75 16.98 47.82
C ALA A 156 -1.25 17.26 46.39
N PHE A 157 -0.55 16.29 45.77
CA PHE A 157 -0.08 16.43 44.40
C PHE A 157 -1.21 16.47 43.37
N LEU A 158 -2.26 15.65 43.54
CA LEU A 158 -3.40 15.59 42.61
C LEU A 158 -4.37 16.78 42.71
N ILE A 159 -4.35 17.54 43.81
CA ILE A 159 -5.24 18.70 44.03
C ILE A 159 -4.53 20.04 43.69
N SER A 160 -3.20 20.03 43.54
CA SER A 160 -2.39 21.25 43.40
C SER A 160 -2.32 21.87 41.99
N GLU A 161 -2.72 21.16 40.94
CA GLU A 161 -2.63 21.66 39.57
C GLU A 161 -4.03 21.87 38.99
N PRO A 162 -4.56 23.10 38.94
CA PRO A 162 -5.72 23.38 38.11
C PRO A 162 -5.29 23.16 36.66
N ILE A 163 -5.94 22.22 35.96
CA ILE A 163 -5.86 22.12 34.51
C ILE A 163 -6.49 23.40 33.96
N ILE A 164 -5.67 24.42 33.74
CA ILE A 164 -6.08 25.62 33.01
C ILE A 164 -6.17 25.21 31.55
N ILE A 165 -7.39 24.90 31.12
CA ILE A 165 -7.74 24.78 29.72
C ILE A 165 -7.87 26.22 29.20
N TYR A 166 -6.86 26.71 28.48
CA TYR A 166 -6.96 27.93 27.68
C TYR A 166 -7.60 27.61 26.32
#